data_AF-D5Q8F7-F1
#
_entry.id   AF-D5Q8F7-F1
#
_cell.length_a   1.000
_cell.length_b   1.000
_cell.length_c   1.000
_cell.angle_alpha   90.00
_cell.angle_beta   90.00
_cell.angle_gamma   90.00
#
_symmetry.space_group_name_H-M   'P 1'
#
loop_
_entity.id
_entity.type
_entity.pdbx_description
1 polymer ?
#
loop_
_entity_poly.entity_id
_entity_poly.type
_entity_poly.pdbx_seq_one_letter_code
_entity_poly.pdbx_strand_id
1 'polypeptide(L)'
;MKTISKQELEKTLEKHYLWLKNNNTGEKADLKELRLENMDLRGYCLSNIDFSWSDLINLNLEKADLENSIFNNSYLSDCSLKNSILKNADLSGANFRFCDLSNSDIRGANLENSNLEYATLNGVISDKSTRFFKLYCPETGAFIGYKKCFNFRMVQLLIPSDAKRVSATSNACRCDKAKVLSITSIDGKESFKSARAYADENFIYRVGETIVAKDFNENRWKESTTGIHFFLTREEAIGYL
;
A
#
# COMPACT_ATOMS: atom_id res chain seq x y z
N MET A 1 -5.39 -23.10 -1.01
CA MET A 1 -4.48 -22.82 0.13
C MET A 1 -4.74 -23.85 1.23
N LYS A 2 -3.72 -24.32 1.94
CA LYS A 2 -3.91 -25.35 2.99
C LYS A 2 -4.44 -24.68 4.26
N THR A 3 -5.57 -25.16 4.79
CA THR A 3 -6.07 -24.72 6.09
C THR A 3 -5.32 -25.42 7.22
N ILE A 4 -4.95 -24.69 8.26
CA ILE A 4 -4.38 -25.24 9.49
C ILE A 4 -5.46 -25.29 10.58
N SER A 5 -5.56 -26.40 11.31
CA SER A 5 -6.49 -26.48 12.45
C SER A 5 -5.98 -25.65 13.63
N LYS A 6 -6.88 -25.23 14.53
CA LYS A 6 -6.51 -24.50 15.75
C LYS A 6 -5.48 -25.26 16.59
N GLN A 7 -5.65 -26.57 16.76
CA GLN A 7 -4.76 -27.40 17.56
C GLN A 7 -3.37 -27.54 16.92
N GLU A 8 -3.29 -27.67 15.59
CA GLU A 8 -2.01 -27.68 14.87
C GLU A 8 -1.31 -26.32 14.95
N LEU A 9 -2.06 -25.22 14.87
CA LEU A 9 -1.51 -23.89 15.01
C LEU A 9 -0.96 -23.68 16.42
N GLU A 10 -1.72 -24.01 17.46
CA GLU A 10 -1.27 -23.87 18.86
C GLU A 10 0.04 -24.61 19.11
N LYS A 11 0.16 -25.85 18.63
CA LYS A 11 1.41 -26.63 18.72
C LYS A 11 2.57 -25.99 17.95
N THR A 12 2.28 -25.44 16.77
CA THR A 12 3.26 -24.72 15.95
C THR A 12 3.76 -23.46 16.66
N LEU A 13 2.84 -22.70 17.27
CA LEU A 13 3.16 -21.47 17.99
C LEU A 13 3.88 -21.73 19.32
N GLU A 14 3.59 -22.84 20.01
CA GLU A 14 4.34 -23.26 21.20
C GLU A 14 5.81 -23.54 20.86
N LYS A 15 6.06 -24.30 19.79
CA LYS A 15 7.42 -24.54 19.28
C LYS A 15 8.12 -23.25 18.87
N HIS A 16 7.40 -22.33 18.22
CA HIS A 16 7.95 -21.04 17.83
C HIS A 16 8.32 -20.18 19.04
N TYR A 17 7.47 -20.16 20.07
CA TYR A 17 7.78 -19.47 21.32
C TYR A 17 9.06 -20.04 21.98
N LEU A 18 9.21 -21.37 22.01
CA LEU A 18 10.44 -22.01 22.48
C LEU A 18 11.65 -21.62 21.63
N TRP A 19 11.49 -21.51 20.30
CA TRP A 19 12.55 -21.06 19.39
C TRP A 19 13.00 -19.63 19.70
N LEU A 20 12.06 -18.70 19.94
CA LEU A 20 12.36 -17.32 20.36
C LEU A 20 13.13 -17.24 21.68
N LYS A 21 12.98 -18.25 22.55
CA LYS A 21 13.72 -18.36 23.82
C LYS A 21 15.05 -19.10 23.69
N ASN A 22 15.51 -19.39 22.46
CA ASN A 22 16.70 -20.19 22.19
C ASN A 22 16.66 -21.59 22.84
N ASN A 23 15.48 -22.18 22.95
CA ASN A 23 15.31 -23.53 23.46
C ASN A 23 15.60 -24.56 22.34
N ASN A 24 16.32 -25.64 22.67
CA ASN A 24 16.74 -26.67 21.71
C ASN A 24 15.59 -27.53 21.13
N THR A 25 14.40 -27.49 21.74
CA THR A 25 13.19 -28.15 21.22
C THR A 25 12.28 -27.20 20.42
N GLY A 26 12.66 -25.92 20.34
CA GLY A 26 11.94 -24.91 19.59
C GLY A 26 12.16 -25.03 18.08
N GLU A 27 11.14 -24.65 17.33
CA GLU A 27 11.17 -24.62 15.87
C GLU A 27 10.51 -23.34 15.38
N LYS A 28 11.16 -22.61 14.47
CA LYS A 28 10.59 -21.39 13.90
C LYS A 28 9.33 -21.74 13.11
N ALA A 29 8.17 -21.23 13.52
CA ALA A 29 6.96 -21.33 12.73
C ALA A 29 7.13 -20.68 11.35
N ASP A 30 6.66 -21.39 10.34
CA ASP A 30 6.42 -20.91 8.98
C ASP A 30 4.93 -21.12 8.69
N LEU A 31 4.23 -20.02 8.45
CA LEU A 31 2.80 -19.99 8.18
C LEU A 31 2.51 -19.43 6.78
N LYS A 32 3.48 -19.53 5.86
CA LYS A 32 3.38 -19.15 4.46
C LYS A 32 2.38 -20.02 3.70
N GLU A 33 1.64 -19.42 2.77
CA GLU A 33 0.67 -20.11 1.90
C GLU A 33 -0.38 -20.93 2.67
N LEU A 34 -0.73 -20.48 3.88
CA LEU A 34 -1.73 -21.11 4.74
C LEU A 34 -3.00 -20.27 4.86
N ARG A 35 -4.12 -20.95 5.07
CA ARG A 35 -5.39 -20.34 5.42
C ARG A 35 -5.63 -20.46 6.92
N LEU A 36 -5.72 -19.33 7.61
CA LEU A 36 -6.09 -19.21 9.02
C LEU A 36 -7.41 -18.45 9.12
N GLU A 37 -8.39 -19.03 9.81
CA GLU A 37 -9.73 -18.44 9.89
C GLU A 37 -10.32 -18.51 11.30
N ASN A 38 -10.97 -17.43 11.73
CA ASN A 38 -11.77 -17.38 12.96
C ASN A 38 -10.98 -17.76 14.22
N MET A 39 -9.72 -17.33 14.30
CA MET A 39 -8.84 -17.66 15.43
C MET A 39 -8.61 -16.44 16.33
N ASP A 40 -8.56 -16.71 17.64
CA ASP A 40 -8.17 -15.74 18.65
C ASP A 40 -6.67 -15.89 18.96
N LEU A 41 -5.89 -14.92 18.50
CA LEU A 41 -4.43 -14.84 18.64
C LEU A 41 -4.04 -13.58 19.43
N ARG A 42 -4.93 -13.09 20.30
CA ARG A 42 -4.68 -11.89 21.10
C ARG A 42 -3.47 -12.04 22.00
N GLY A 43 -2.56 -11.08 21.93
CA GLY A 43 -1.36 -11.05 22.76
C GLY A 43 -0.33 -12.15 22.45
N TYR A 44 -0.51 -12.92 21.37
CA TYR A 44 0.47 -13.92 20.98
C TYR A 44 1.78 -13.27 20.53
N CYS A 45 2.89 -13.94 20.82
CA CYS A 45 4.19 -13.59 20.24
C CYS A 45 4.34 -14.33 18.91
N LEU A 46 4.18 -13.57 17.83
CA LEU A 46 4.18 -14.01 16.43
C LEU A 46 5.34 -13.36 15.64
N SER A 47 6.31 -12.79 16.36
CA SER A 47 7.45 -12.07 15.78
C SER A 47 8.28 -12.98 14.87
N ASN A 48 8.79 -12.43 13.78
CA ASN A 48 9.63 -13.14 12.81
C ASN A 48 8.95 -14.30 12.05
N ILE A 49 7.64 -14.50 12.18
CA ILE A 49 6.91 -15.53 11.42
C ILE A 49 6.67 -15.06 9.98
N ASP A 50 6.79 -15.99 9.04
CA ASP A 50 6.41 -15.76 7.64
C ASP A 50 4.94 -16.14 7.42
N PHE A 51 4.12 -15.17 7.01
CA PHE A 51 2.72 -15.26 6.61
C PHE A 51 2.54 -14.90 5.12
N SER A 52 3.62 -14.89 4.34
CA SER A 52 3.57 -14.54 2.92
C SER A 52 2.54 -15.38 2.19
N TRP A 53 1.78 -14.75 1.28
CA TRP A 53 0.79 -15.46 0.44
C TRP A 53 -0.30 -16.21 1.22
N SER A 54 -0.50 -15.89 2.51
CA SER A 54 -1.49 -16.54 3.36
C SER A 54 -2.84 -15.82 3.34
N ASP A 55 -3.91 -16.57 3.56
CA ASP A 55 -5.28 -16.07 3.77
C ASP A 55 -5.54 -16.00 5.27
N LEU A 56 -5.62 -14.79 5.82
CA LEU A 56 -5.83 -14.52 7.24
C LEU A 56 -7.20 -13.85 7.41
N ILE A 57 -8.21 -14.63 7.81
CA ILE A 57 -9.61 -14.18 7.76
C ILE A 57 -10.20 -14.18 9.15
N ASN A 58 -10.77 -13.04 9.55
CA ASN A 58 -11.42 -12.87 10.85
C ASN A 58 -10.53 -13.32 12.02
N LEU A 59 -9.25 -12.92 11.99
CA LEU A 59 -8.31 -13.18 13.08
C LEU A 59 -8.37 -12.06 14.10
N ASN A 60 -8.35 -12.45 15.38
CA ASN A 60 -8.14 -11.50 16.46
C ASN A 60 -6.66 -11.46 16.83
N LEU A 61 -5.94 -10.47 16.29
CA LEU A 61 -4.51 -10.20 16.52
C LEU A 61 -4.31 -8.99 17.45
N GLU A 62 -5.31 -8.63 18.26
CA GLU A 62 -5.16 -7.49 19.17
C GLU A 62 -4.00 -7.72 20.14
N LYS A 63 -3.15 -6.71 20.30
CA LYS A 63 -1.94 -6.76 21.14
C LYS A 63 -0.93 -7.85 20.76
N ALA A 64 -1.09 -8.52 19.61
CA ALA A 64 -0.11 -9.48 19.13
C ALA A 64 1.22 -8.79 18.81
N ASP A 65 2.31 -9.49 19.08
CA ASP A 65 3.64 -9.07 18.67
C ASP A 65 3.97 -9.71 17.31
N LEU A 66 3.98 -8.88 16.27
CA LEU A 66 4.25 -9.20 14.87
C LEU A 66 5.53 -8.51 14.37
N GLU A 67 6.45 -8.19 15.29
CA GLU A 67 7.72 -7.55 14.95
C GLU A 67 8.53 -8.42 13.98
N ASN A 68 9.07 -7.80 12.91
CA ASN A 68 9.81 -8.46 11.82
C ASN A 68 9.05 -9.58 11.08
N SER A 69 7.74 -9.70 11.26
CA SER A 69 6.95 -10.71 10.55
C SER A 69 6.76 -10.33 9.09
N ILE A 70 6.61 -11.34 8.23
CA ILE A 70 6.52 -11.16 6.78
C ILE A 70 5.07 -11.44 6.36
N PHE A 71 4.44 -10.49 5.71
CA PHE A 71 3.06 -10.55 5.23
C PHE A 71 2.97 -10.32 3.72
N ASN A 72 4.10 -10.38 2.99
CA ASN A 72 4.09 -9.95 1.60
C ASN A 72 3.05 -10.71 0.78
N ASN A 73 2.22 -9.98 0.04
CA ASN A 73 1.13 -10.51 -0.78
C ASN A 73 0.11 -11.40 -0.01
N SER A 74 0.00 -11.25 1.30
CA SER A 74 -1.02 -11.92 2.11
C SER A 74 -2.38 -11.23 2.00
N TYR A 75 -3.45 -12.00 2.18
CA TYR A 75 -4.81 -11.49 2.22
C TYR A 75 -5.32 -11.46 3.65
N LEU A 76 -5.48 -10.27 4.23
CA LEU A 76 -6.15 -10.07 5.50
C LEU A 76 -7.55 -9.47 5.26
N SER A 77 -8.57 -10.12 5.79
CA SER A 77 -9.95 -9.60 5.76
C SER A 77 -10.56 -9.70 7.13
N ASP A 78 -11.16 -8.60 7.58
CA ASP A 78 -11.90 -8.52 8.84
C ASP A 78 -11.05 -8.89 10.08
N CYS A 79 -9.73 -8.68 10.00
CA CYS A 79 -8.83 -8.93 11.12
C CYS A 79 -8.77 -7.73 12.07
N SER A 80 -8.74 -8.00 13.39
CA SER A 80 -8.46 -6.98 14.39
C SER A 80 -6.98 -7.01 14.75
N LEU A 81 -6.23 -5.96 14.40
CA LEU A 81 -4.83 -5.73 14.75
C LEU A 81 -4.68 -4.59 15.77
N LYS A 82 -5.73 -4.29 16.56
CA LYS A 82 -5.68 -3.15 17.50
C LYS A 82 -4.54 -3.31 18.49
N ASN A 83 -3.76 -2.25 18.70
CA ASN A 83 -2.64 -2.23 19.62
C ASN A 83 -1.57 -3.30 19.34
N SER A 84 -1.52 -3.88 18.14
CA SER A 84 -0.48 -4.85 17.77
C SER A 84 0.87 -4.15 17.52
N ILE A 85 1.95 -4.93 17.55
CA ILE A 85 3.30 -4.46 17.25
C ILE A 85 3.69 -5.01 15.88
N LEU A 86 3.78 -4.16 14.86
CA LEU A 86 4.16 -4.50 13.49
C LEU A 86 5.50 -3.86 13.10
N LYS A 87 6.36 -3.60 14.10
CA LYS A 87 7.65 -2.94 13.88
C LYS A 87 8.48 -3.74 12.87
N ASN A 88 9.04 -3.07 11.88
CA ASN A 88 9.86 -3.66 10.81
C ASN A 88 9.19 -4.80 10.02
N ALA A 89 7.86 -4.97 10.12
CA ALA A 89 7.16 -6.00 9.37
C ALA A 89 7.20 -5.69 7.86
N ASP A 90 7.34 -6.73 7.03
CA ASP A 90 7.17 -6.58 5.59
C ASP A 90 5.69 -6.79 5.24
N LEU A 91 4.99 -5.70 4.99
CA LEU A 91 3.57 -5.69 4.67
C LEU A 91 3.32 -5.50 3.17
N SER A 92 4.37 -5.58 2.34
CA SER A 92 4.29 -5.21 0.93
C SER A 92 3.27 -6.05 0.15
N GLY A 93 2.41 -5.40 -0.62
CA GLY A 93 1.35 -6.08 -1.39
C GLY A 93 0.25 -6.73 -0.53
N ALA A 94 0.32 -6.64 0.80
CA ALA A 94 -0.69 -7.24 1.67
C ALA A 94 -2.03 -6.49 1.55
N ASN A 95 -3.12 -7.23 1.57
CA ASN A 95 -4.47 -6.66 1.60
C ASN A 95 -4.93 -6.54 3.05
N PHE A 96 -5.24 -5.33 3.51
CA PHE A 96 -5.76 -5.02 4.85
C PHE A 96 -7.17 -4.43 4.81
N ARG A 97 -7.92 -4.66 3.72
CA ARG A 97 -9.28 -4.14 3.62
C ARG A 97 -10.11 -4.59 4.80
N PHE A 98 -10.88 -3.65 5.35
CA PHE A 98 -11.76 -3.87 6.50
C PHE A 98 -11.05 -4.30 7.80
N CYS A 99 -9.70 -4.30 7.84
CA CYS A 99 -8.97 -4.60 9.06
C CYS A 99 -8.94 -3.38 10.00
N ASP A 100 -8.85 -3.65 11.30
CA ASP A 100 -8.68 -2.60 12.31
C ASP A 100 -7.25 -2.57 12.83
N LEU A 101 -6.46 -1.57 12.40
CA LEU A 101 -5.09 -1.36 12.84
C LEU A 101 -4.99 -0.26 13.93
N SER A 102 -6.09 0.09 14.60
CA SER A 102 -6.10 1.20 15.55
C SER A 102 -5.02 1.03 16.63
N ASN A 103 -4.24 2.08 16.86
CA ASN A 103 -3.12 2.12 17.80
C ASN A 103 -2.02 1.07 17.56
N SER A 104 -1.96 0.44 16.38
CA SER A 104 -0.85 -0.46 16.05
C SER A 104 0.45 0.30 15.81
N ASP A 105 1.57 -0.35 16.09
CA ASP A 105 2.91 0.22 15.90
C ASP A 105 3.55 -0.33 14.61
N ILE A 106 3.56 0.49 13.55
CA ILE A 106 4.11 0.14 12.23
C ILE A 106 5.46 0.83 11.97
N ARG A 107 6.19 1.25 13.01
CA ARG A 107 7.52 1.87 12.82
C ARG A 107 8.47 0.91 12.10
N GLY A 108 9.10 1.40 11.03
CA GLY A 108 9.98 0.59 10.18
C GLY A 108 9.30 -0.39 9.23
N ALA A 109 7.96 -0.56 9.31
CA ALA A 109 7.24 -1.46 8.43
C ALA A 109 7.29 -1.00 6.96
N ASN A 110 7.24 -1.97 6.04
CA ASN A 110 7.15 -1.71 4.61
C ASN A 110 5.72 -1.93 4.11
N LEU A 111 5.00 -0.86 3.74
CA LEU A 111 3.63 -0.94 3.22
C LEU A 111 3.57 -0.81 1.69
N GLU A 112 4.66 -1.02 0.97
CA GLU A 112 4.69 -0.87 -0.49
C GLU A 112 3.58 -1.68 -1.17
N ASN A 113 2.68 -1.02 -1.89
CA ASN A 113 1.53 -1.62 -2.58
C ASN A 113 0.51 -2.34 -1.67
N SER A 114 0.52 -2.13 -0.35
CA SER A 114 -0.51 -2.71 0.53
C SER A 114 -1.88 -2.05 0.31
N ASN A 115 -2.97 -2.81 0.33
CA ASN A 115 -4.31 -2.24 0.20
C ASN A 115 -4.91 -1.90 1.58
N LEU A 116 -5.08 -0.61 1.86
CA LEU A 116 -5.67 -0.11 3.12
C LEU A 116 -7.10 0.44 2.95
N GLU A 117 -7.77 0.17 1.83
CA GLU A 117 -9.14 0.65 1.61
C GLU A 117 -10.08 0.12 2.71
N TYR A 118 -10.84 1.01 3.36
CA TYR A 118 -11.72 0.68 4.50
C TYR A 118 -11.02 0.19 5.79
N ALA A 119 -9.69 0.21 5.86
CA ALA A 119 -8.99 -0.09 7.11
C ALA A 119 -9.20 1.04 8.15
N THR A 120 -9.29 0.67 9.43
CA THR A 120 -9.31 1.66 10.52
C THR A 120 -7.88 1.91 11.00
N LEU A 121 -7.42 3.16 10.91
CA LEU A 121 -6.01 3.54 11.15
C LEU A 121 -5.83 4.56 12.29
N ASN A 122 -6.86 4.72 13.14
CA ASN A 122 -6.84 5.72 14.21
C ASN A 122 -5.70 5.43 15.20
N GLY A 123 -4.84 6.41 15.45
CA GLY A 123 -3.75 6.29 16.41
C GLY A 123 -2.59 5.37 15.97
N VAL A 124 -2.55 4.94 14.69
CA VAL A 124 -1.42 4.18 14.16
C VAL A 124 -0.11 4.94 14.38
N ILE A 125 0.87 4.26 14.95
CA ILE A 125 2.18 4.82 15.27
C ILE A 125 3.12 4.50 14.10
N SER A 126 3.58 5.54 13.41
CA SER A 126 4.58 5.45 12.33
C SER A 126 5.69 6.46 12.55
N ASP A 127 6.82 6.26 11.89
CA ASP A 127 7.94 7.21 11.94
C ASP A 127 8.55 7.43 10.55
N LYS A 128 9.76 7.98 10.49
CA LYS A 128 10.48 8.23 9.23
C LYS A 128 10.98 6.96 8.54
N SER A 129 11.04 5.84 9.26
CA SER A 129 11.50 4.55 8.74
C SER A 129 10.35 3.71 8.19
N THR A 130 9.09 4.01 8.57
CA THR A 130 7.91 3.42 7.93
C THR A 130 7.86 3.80 6.45
N ARG A 131 7.89 2.82 5.56
CA ARG A 131 7.90 3.02 4.11
C ARG A 131 6.47 2.98 3.55
N PHE A 132 6.18 3.85 2.57
CA PHE A 132 4.91 3.90 1.85
C PHE A 132 3.64 4.13 2.69
N PHE A 133 3.76 4.65 3.92
CA PHE A 133 2.59 5.05 4.71
C PHE A 133 2.22 6.53 4.57
N LYS A 134 3.23 7.41 4.50
CA LYS A 134 3.03 8.86 4.29
C LYS A 134 2.77 9.17 2.83
N LEU A 135 2.40 10.40 2.53
CA LEU A 135 2.23 10.84 1.14
C LEU A 135 3.57 10.68 0.40
N TYR A 136 3.50 10.09 -0.78
CA TYR A 136 4.60 9.93 -1.70
C TYR A 136 4.88 11.23 -2.43
N CYS A 137 3.83 11.92 -2.87
CA CYS A 137 3.95 13.24 -3.47
C CYS A 137 4.25 14.34 -2.43
N PRO A 138 4.95 15.42 -2.82
CA PRO A 138 5.18 16.56 -1.94
C PRO A 138 3.87 17.15 -1.42
N GLU A 139 3.79 17.40 -0.11
CA GLU A 139 2.58 17.92 0.53
C GLU A 139 2.32 19.41 0.21
N THR A 140 3.37 20.15 -0.11
CA THR A 140 3.31 21.59 -0.39
C THR A 140 4.17 21.95 -1.59
N GLY A 141 3.94 23.16 -2.10
CA GLY A 141 4.67 23.68 -3.26
C GLY A 141 4.15 23.12 -4.59
N ALA A 142 4.58 23.78 -5.68
CA ALA A 142 4.32 23.30 -7.02
C ALA A 142 5.43 22.35 -7.45
N PHE A 143 5.09 21.30 -8.20
CA PHE A 143 6.06 20.32 -8.68
C PHE A 143 5.62 19.71 -10.01
N ILE A 144 6.54 19.00 -10.65
CA ILE A 144 6.28 18.30 -11.90
C ILE A 144 5.88 16.86 -11.61
N GLY A 145 4.85 16.39 -12.32
CA GLY A 145 4.48 14.99 -12.40
C GLY A 145 4.36 14.54 -13.85
N TYR A 146 4.27 13.22 -14.03
CA TYR A 146 4.25 12.59 -15.34
C TYR A 146 3.10 11.59 -15.43
N LYS A 147 2.49 11.51 -16.60
CA LYS A 147 1.46 10.52 -16.90
C LYS A 147 1.72 9.88 -18.26
N LYS A 148 1.84 8.56 -18.27
CA LYS A 148 1.79 7.78 -19.51
C LYS A 148 0.34 7.62 -19.97
N CYS A 149 0.13 7.87 -21.26
CA CYS A 149 -1.14 7.87 -21.98
C CYS A 149 -1.08 6.91 -23.18
N PHE A 150 -2.23 6.68 -23.82
CA PHE A 150 -2.32 5.86 -25.03
C PHE A 150 -1.29 6.26 -26.10
N ASN A 151 -0.88 5.28 -26.91
CA ASN A 151 0.17 5.41 -27.91
C ASN A 151 1.52 5.86 -27.33
N PHE A 152 1.82 5.42 -26.10
CA PHE A 152 3.09 5.70 -25.42
C PHE A 152 3.40 7.20 -25.36
N ARG A 153 2.36 8.02 -25.13
CA ARG A 153 2.53 9.47 -24.96
C ARG A 153 2.80 9.79 -23.51
N MET A 154 3.85 10.56 -23.27
CA MET A 154 4.23 11.06 -21.96
C MET A 154 3.71 12.48 -21.79
N VAL A 155 2.83 12.68 -20.83
CA VAL A 155 2.29 13.99 -20.46
C VAL A 155 3.11 14.50 -19.27
N GLN A 156 3.70 15.68 -19.42
CA GLN A 156 4.31 16.41 -18.31
C GLN A 156 3.27 17.36 -17.72
N LEU A 157 3.08 17.26 -16.42
CA LEU A 157 2.08 17.98 -15.65
C LEU A 157 2.77 18.89 -14.64
N LEU A 158 2.33 20.15 -14.56
CA LEU A 158 2.59 21.01 -13.41
C LEU A 158 1.44 20.83 -12.42
N ILE A 159 1.74 20.27 -11.25
CA ILE A 159 0.81 20.21 -10.13
C ILE A 159 1.02 21.52 -9.35
N PRO A 160 0.05 22.45 -9.35
CA PRO A 160 0.22 23.75 -8.70
C PRO A 160 0.24 23.61 -7.17
N SER A 161 0.74 24.65 -6.49
CA SER A 161 0.89 24.65 -5.03
C SER A 161 -0.44 24.56 -4.28
N ASP A 162 -1.55 24.89 -4.92
CA ASP A 162 -2.90 24.89 -4.36
C ASP A 162 -3.76 23.70 -4.84
N ALA A 163 -3.19 22.68 -5.48
CA ALA A 163 -3.87 21.44 -5.79
C ALA A 163 -4.17 20.61 -4.53
N LYS A 164 -5.29 19.90 -4.52
CA LYS A 164 -5.44 18.73 -3.63
C LYS A 164 -4.66 17.58 -4.24
N ARG A 165 -3.96 16.81 -3.40
CA ARG A 165 -3.11 15.70 -3.86
C ARG A 165 -3.04 14.60 -2.82
N VAL A 166 -3.00 13.36 -3.30
CA VAL A 166 -2.93 12.16 -2.47
C VAL A 166 -2.09 11.08 -3.17
N SER A 167 -1.55 10.17 -2.39
CA SER A 167 -1.04 8.86 -2.84
C SER A 167 -1.39 7.86 -1.75
N ALA A 168 -1.55 6.58 -2.04
CA ALA A 168 -1.73 5.59 -0.98
C ALA A 168 -0.36 5.02 -0.59
N THR A 169 -0.20 3.73 -0.83
CA THR A 169 0.92 2.85 -0.51
C THR A 169 1.78 2.52 -1.72
N SER A 170 1.44 3.03 -2.90
CA SER A 170 2.26 2.95 -4.10
C SER A 170 2.91 4.30 -4.43
N ASN A 171 3.72 4.34 -5.48
CA ASN A 171 4.23 5.58 -6.07
C ASN A 171 3.21 6.30 -6.97
N ALA A 172 2.03 5.69 -7.20
CA ALA A 172 0.97 6.33 -7.95
C ALA A 172 0.31 7.43 -7.10
N CYS A 173 0.19 8.61 -7.69
CA CYS A 173 -0.41 9.78 -7.05
C CYS A 173 -1.66 10.23 -7.81
N ARG A 174 -2.54 10.95 -7.13
CA ARG A 174 -3.71 11.63 -7.71
C ARG A 174 -3.75 13.08 -7.27
N CYS A 175 -4.20 13.97 -8.14
CA CYS A 175 -4.51 15.35 -7.80
C CYS A 175 -5.85 15.80 -8.40
N ASP A 176 -6.40 16.89 -7.86
CA ASP A 176 -7.62 17.51 -8.38
C ASP A 176 -7.35 18.40 -9.60
N LYS A 177 -6.16 18.98 -9.74
CA LYS A 177 -5.82 19.83 -10.87
C LYS A 177 -4.36 19.80 -11.25
N ALA A 178 -4.11 19.96 -12.55
CA ALA A 178 -2.77 20.07 -13.11
C ALA A 178 -2.78 20.83 -14.44
N LYS A 179 -1.70 21.54 -14.75
CA LYS A 179 -1.48 22.16 -16.06
C LYS A 179 -0.64 21.25 -16.94
N VAL A 180 -1.07 21.01 -18.17
CA VAL A 180 -0.31 20.24 -19.15
C VAL A 180 0.79 21.12 -19.74
N LEU A 181 2.05 20.77 -19.50
CA LEU A 181 3.21 21.52 -19.98
C LEU A 181 3.66 21.05 -21.36
N SER A 182 3.80 19.74 -21.53
CA SER A 182 4.30 19.13 -22.75
C SER A 182 3.74 17.72 -22.91
N ILE A 183 3.72 17.24 -24.15
CA ILE A 183 3.34 15.87 -24.48
C ILE A 183 4.34 15.35 -25.50
N THR A 184 5.03 14.25 -25.17
CA THR A 184 6.09 13.69 -26.02
C THR A 184 5.95 12.18 -26.22
N SER A 185 6.75 11.59 -27.11
CA SER A 185 6.99 10.14 -27.12
C SER A 185 7.75 9.69 -25.87
N ILE A 186 7.80 8.38 -25.60
CA ILE A 186 8.60 7.79 -24.50
C ILE A 186 10.10 8.07 -24.65
N ASP A 187 10.63 8.30 -25.85
CA ASP A 187 12.03 8.71 -26.03
C ASP A 187 12.22 10.23 -26.08
N GLY A 188 11.12 11.01 -25.99
CA GLY A 188 11.14 12.46 -25.99
C GLY A 188 11.42 13.12 -27.35
N LYS A 189 11.58 12.34 -28.42
CA LYS A 189 11.95 12.87 -29.75
C LYS A 189 10.78 13.50 -30.50
N GLU A 190 9.58 13.00 -30.27
CA GLU A 190 8.37 13.53 -30.91
C GLU A 190 7.55 14.34 -29.92
N SER A 191 6.94 15.43 -30.40
CA SER A 191 6.05 16.29 -29.62
C SER A 191 4.63 16.24 -30.17
N PHE A 192 3.64 16.27 -29.28
CA PHE A 192 2.23 16.19 -29.63
C PHE A 192 1.45 17.35 -29.00
N LYS A 193 0.31 17.71 -29.60
CA LYS A 193 -0.61 18.70 -29.03
C LYS A 193 -1.59 18.10 -28.01
N SER A 194 -1.82 16.80 -28.08
CA SER A 194 -2.77 16.11 -27.19
C SER A 194 -2.37 14.66 -26.89
N ALA A 195 -2.95 14.10 -25.82
CA ALA A 195 -2.83 12.68 -25.45
C ALA A 195 -4.13 12.18 -24.82
N ARG A 196 -4.49 10.93 -25.09
CA ARG A 196 -5.70 10.30 -24.54
C ARG A 196 -5.37 9.54 -23.24
N ALA A 197 -6.16 9.71 -22.19
CA ALA A 197 -5.97 8.98 -20.94
C ALA A 197 -6.27 7.47 -21.12
N TYR A 198 -5.58 6.62 -20.36
CA TYR A 198 -5.90 5.19 -20.30
C TYR A 198 -7.20 4.88 -19.54
N ALA A 199 -7.48 5.63 -18.47
CA ALA A 199 -8.60 5.35 -17.57
C ALA A 199 -9.97 5.82 -18.11
N ASP A 200 -9.96 6.76 -19.06
CA ASP A 200 -11.16 7.28 -19.72
C ASP A 200 -10.78 7.66 -21.15
N GLU A 201 -11.32 6.94 -22.12
CA GLU A 201 -11.02 7.15 -23.55
C GLU A 201 -11.54 8.50 -24.08
N ASN A 202 -12.51 9.10 -23.40
CA ASN A 202 -13.08 10.41 -23.75
C ASN A 202 -12.23 11.55 -23.20
N PHE A 203 -11.37 11.28 -22.21
CA PHE A 203 -10.52 12.29 -21.61
C PHE A 203 -9.25 12.53 -22.44
N ILE A 204 -9.03 13.79 -22.81
CA ILE A 204 -7.90 14.24 -23.64
C ILE A 204 -7.11 15.33 -22.91
N TYR A 205 -5.83 15.07 -22.65
CA TYR A 205 -4.85 16.07 -22.26
C TYR A 205 -4.49 16.94 -23.47
N ARG A 206 -4.43 18.27 -23.32
CA ARG A 206 -3.97 19.19 -24.36
C ARG A 206 -2.95 20.16 -23.81
N VAL A 207 -1.88 20.41 -24.55
CA VAL A 207 -0.78 21.27 -24.11
C VAL A 207 -1.27 22.68 -23.81
N GLY A 208 -0.89 23.21 -22.65
CA GLY A 208 -1.26 24.54 -22.16
C GLY A 208 -2.53 24.57 -21.31
N GLU A 209 -3.39 23.55 -21.39
CA GLU A 209 -4.63 23.50 -20.63
C GLU A 209 -4.40 23.16 -19.16
N THR A 210 -5.26 23.72 -18.31
CA THR A 210 -5.39 23.31 -16.91
C THR A 210 -6.57 22.37 -16.79
N ILE A 211 -6.30 21.18 -16.30
CA ILE A 211 -7.29 20.13 -16.07
C ILE A 211 -7.77 20.25 -14.63
N VAL A 212 -9.07 20.05 -14.43
CA VAL A 212 -9.70 20.00 -13.11
C VAL A 212 -10.60 18.75 -13.03
N ALA A 213 -10.28 17.84 -12.12
CA ALA A 213 -11.11 16.71 -11.73
C ALA A 213 -12.14 17.18 -10.69
N LYS A 214 -13.37 17.46 -11.16
CA LYS A 214 -14.45 18.02 -10.33
C LYS A 214 -14.89 17.09 -9.19
N ASP A 215 -14.72 15.80 -9.38
CA ASP A 215 -15.13 14.72 -8.48
C ASP A 215 -13.92 14.10 -7.74
N PHE A 216 -12.84 14.86 -7.53
CA PHE A 216 -11.64 14.39 -6.86
C PHE A 216 -11.94 13.76 -5.49
N ASN A 217 -11.53 12.51 -5.32
CA ASN A 217 -11.68 11.79 -4.07
C ASN A 217 -10.44 11.96 -3.18
N GLU A 218 -10.61 12.68 -2.08
CA GLU A 218 -9.55 12.97 -1.09
C GLU A 218 -9.20 11.75 -0.22
N ASN A 219 -10.00 10.69 -0.22
CA ASN A 219 -9.64 9.46 0.47
C ASN A 219 -8.47 8.80 -0.25
N ARG A 220 -7.27 9.01 0.29
CA ARG A 220 -6.02 8.47 -0.28
C ARG A 220 -6.03 6.94 -0.36
N TRP A 221 -6.74 6.25 0.51
CA TRP A 221 -6.75 4.77 0.57
C TRP A 221 -7.62 4.13 -0.52
N LYS A 222 -8.45 4.93 -1.21
CA LYS A 222 -9.14 4.49 -2.41
C LYS A 222 -8.29 4.85 -3.62
N GLU A 223 -7.40 3.96 -4.05
CA GLU A 223 -6.46 4.26 -5.15
C GLU A 223 -7.16 4.32 -6.51
N SER A 224 -7.99 3.32 -6.83
CA SER A 224 -8.71 3.23 -8.11
C SER A 224 -9.98 4.08 -8.09
N THR A 225 -9.83 5.40 -8.08
CA THR A 225 -10.93 6.35 -8.02
C THR A 225 -10.62 7.62 -8.82
N THR A 226 -11.54 8.57 -8.80
CA THR A 226 -11.52 9.81 -9.55
C THR A 226 -10.33 10.71 -9.17
N GLY A 227 -9.79 11.42 -10.16
CA GLY A 227 -8.61 12.29 -10.03
C GLY A 227 -7.64 12.16 -11.19
N ILE A 228 -6.77 13.15 -11.34
CA ILE A 228 -5.69 13.15 -12.33
C ILE A 228 -4.57 12.30 -11.76
N HIS A 229 -4.37 11.12 -12.33
CA HIS A 229 -3.30 10.21 -11.92
C HIS A 229 -1.96 10.66 -12.51
N PHE A 230 -0.90 10.63 -11.69
CA PHE A 230 0.45 10.97 -12.11
C PHE A 230 1.49 10.21 -11.27
N PHE A 231 2.73 10.25 -11.74
CA PHE A 231 3.94 9.78 -11.05
C PHE A 231 4.92 10.94 -10.91
N LEU A 232 5.84 10.88 -9.95
CA LEU A 232 6.77 11.98 -9.69
C LEU A 232 7.91 12.01 -10.70
N THR A 233 8.34 10.84 -11.17
CA THR A 233 9.38 10.73 -12.18
C THR A 233 8.83 10.21 -13.50
N ARG A 234 9.59 10.48 -14.55
CA ARG A 234 9.27 10.02 -15.89
C ARG A 234 9.43 8.50 -15.98
N GLU A 235 10.44 7.96 -15.31
CA GLU A 235 10.76 6.54 -15.25
C GLU A 235 9.64 5.75 -14.57
N GLU A 236 9.10 6.25 -13.46
CA GLU A 236 7.94 5.67 -12.79
C GLU A 236 6.71 5.61 -13.71
N ALA A 237 6.40 6.74 -14.38
CA ALA A 237 5.30 6.79 -15.32
C ALA A 237 5.48 5.85 -16.52
N ILE A 238 6.73 5.62 -16.96
CA ILE A 238 7.05 4.66 -18.03
C ILE A 238 6.83 3.23 -17.55
N GLY A 239 7.30 2.89 -16.35
CA GLY A 239 7.19 1.56 -15.76
C GLY A 239 5.74 1.16 -15.43
N TYR A 240 4.84 2.14 -15.30
CA TYR A 240 3.42 1.88 -15.06
C TYR A 240 2.68 1.44 -16.33
N LEU A 241 2.11 0.23 -16.33
CA LEU A 241 1.41 -0.46 -17.45
C LEU A 241 2.33 -0.96 -18.57
#